data_AF-A0A7J5BB59-F1
#
_entry.id   AF-A0A7J5BB59-F1
#
_cell.length_a   1.000
_cell.length_b   1.000
_cell.length_c   1.000
_cell.angle_alpha   90.00
_cell.angle_beta   90.00
_cell.angle_gamma   90.00
#
_symmetry.space_group_name_H-M   'P 1'
#
loop_
_entity.id
_entity.type
_entity.pdbx_description
1 polymer ?
#
loop_
_entity_poly.entity_id
_entity_poly.type
_entity_poly.pdbx_seq_one_letter_code
_entity_poly.pdbx_strand_id
1 'polypeptide(L)'
;MHTHRWDWHEDLFLAGDQVQPAGLIVVEGCGAISQASRPLLDAAVWLEAVESIRHTRAITRDGDETWWRGWRDQEDAFYARERSQQLADFTLGPDVGVDELLSLLREARG
;
A
#
# COMPACT_ATOMS: atom_id res chain seq x y z
N MET A 1 0.93 -18.67 6.40
CA MET A 1 2.12 -17.87 6.00
C MET A 1 2.85 -17.42 7.26
N HIS A 2 4.18 -17.57 7.32
CA HIS A 2 4.97 -16.99 8.42
C HIS A 2 5.22 -15.51 8.12
N THR A 3 5.04 -14.65 9.12
CA THR A 3 5.23 -13.20 8.97
C THR A 3 6.31 -12.72 9.92
N HIS A 4 6.83 -11.52 9.64
CA HIS A 4 7.58 -10.73 10.59
C HIS A 4 6.79 -9.48 10.90
N ARG A 5 6.77 -9.09 12.16
CA ARG A 5 6.15 -7.83 12.58
C ARG A 5 7.21 -6.75 12.60
N TRP A 6 6.90 -5.59 12.03
CA TRP A 6 7.75 -4.41 12.14
C TRP A 6 7.38 -3.62 13.40
N ASP A 7 8.36 -3.32 14.25
CA ASP A 7 8.20 -2.42 15.39
C ASP A 7 8.68 -1.01 15.00
N TRP A 8 7.75 -0.06 14.95
CA TRP A 8 8.02 1.31 14.51
C TRP A 8 8.79 2.14 15.55
N HIS A 9 8.78 1.76 16.83
CA HIS A 9 9.48 2.50 17.88
C HIS A 9 10.94 2.06 18.00
N GLU A 10 11.18 0.76 17.87
CA GLU A 10 12.49 0.15 18.03
C GLU A 10 13.23 -0.08 16.69
N ASP A 11 12.61 0.27 15.56
CA ASP A 11 13.17 0.17 14.20
C ASP A 11 13.70 -1.24 13.88
N LEU A 12 12.92 -2.27 14.23
CA LEU A 12 13.36 -3.66 14.09
C LEU A 12 12.24 -4.64 13.72
N PHE A 13 12.66 -5.78 13.17
CA PHE A 13 11.77 -6.91 12.95
C PHE A 13 11.65 -7.76 14.22
N LEU A 14 10.41 -8.00 14.62
CA LEU A 14 10.03 -8.99 15.60
C LEU A 14 9.50 -10.26 14.91
N ALA A 15 9.45 -11.36 15.67
CA ALA A 15 8.67 -12.52 15.25
C ALA A 15 7.22 -12.10 15.00
N GLY A 16 6.70 -12.45 13.82
CA GLY A 16 5.29 -12.25 13.50
C GLY A 16 4.46 -13.49 13.80
N ASP A 17 3.15 -13.34 13.65
CA ASP A 17 2.19 -14.43 13.84
C ASP A 17 2.01 -15.23 12.55
N GLN A 18 1.42 -16.43 12.69
CA GLN A 18 0.95 -17.18 11.54
C GLN A 18 -0.37 -16.61 11.03
N VAL A 19 -0.38 -16.16 9.78
CA VAL A 19 -1.61 -15.81 9.07
C VAL A 19 -2.17 -17.08 8.43
N GLN A 20 -3.36 -17.46 8.86
CA GLN A 20 -4.11 -18.58 8.29
C GLN A 20 -4.69 -18.17 6.92
N PRO A 21 -4.77 -19.10 5.94
CA PRO A 21 -5.48 -18.83 4.69
C PRO A 21 -6.93 -18.43 4.97
N ALA A 22 -7.33 -17.27 4.46
CA ALA A 22 -8.69 -16.74 4.56
C ALA A 22 -9.31 -16.65 3.16
N GLY A 23 -10.64 -16.51 3.09
CA GLY A 23 -11.35 -16.30 1.81
C GLY A 23 -11.01 -14.98 1.10
N LEU A 24 -10.38 -14.04 1.81
CA LEU A 24 -9.85 -12.79 1.28
C LEU A 24 -8.64 -12.37 2.12
N ILE A 25 -7.55 -11.98 1.44
CA ILE A 25 -6.37 -11.38 2.07
C ILE A 25 -6.16 -10.03 1.38
N VAL A 26 -5.99 -8.98 2.18
CA VAL A 26 -5.60 -7.66 1.70
C VAL A 26 -4.14 -7.44 2.10
N VAL A 27 -3.31 -7.10 1.11
CA VAL A 27 -1.91 -6.71 1.32
C VAL A 27 -1.81 -5.23 0.96
N GLU A 28 -1.36 -4.41 1.90
CA GLU A 28 -1.21 -2.97 1.72
C GLU A 28 0.22 -2.49 1.97
N GLY A 29 0.53 -1.29 1.48
CA GLY A 29 1.84 -0.65 1.60
C GLY A 29 2.47 -0.34 0.24
N CYS A 30 3.51 0.50 0.24
CA CYS A 30 4.19 0.96 -0.97
C CYS A 30 4.76 -0.19 -1.84
N GLY A 31 5.11 -1.33 -1.22
CA GLY A 31 5.62 -2.51 -1.91
C GLY A 31 4.57 -3.53 -2.35
N ALA A 32 3.29 -3.33 -2.05
CA ALA A 32 2.24 -4.33 -2.29
C ALA A 32 2.07 -4.65 -3.78
N ILE A 33 2.23 -3.65 -4.65
CA ILE A 33 2.19 -3.80 -6.10
C ILE A 33 3.62 -3.65 -6.65
N SER A 34 4.19 -4.75 -7.07
CA SER A 34 5.52 -4.86 -7.68
C SER A 34 5.45 -5.80 -8.88
N GLN A 35 6.49 -5.82 -9.71
CA GLN A 35 6.57 -6.78 -10.82
C GLN A 35 6.50 -8.23 -10.32
N ALA A 36 7.07 -8.49 -9.13
CA ALA A 36 7.08 -9.81 -8.52
C ALA A 36 5.74 -10.20 -7.89
N SER A 37 5.02 -9.25 -7.26
CA SER A 37 3.74 -9.55 -6.62
C SER A 37 2.58 -9.58 -7.60
N ARG A 38 2.59 -8.77 -8.67
CA ARG A 38 1.45 -8.64 -9.59
C ARG A 38 0.89 -9.96 -10.13
N PRO A 39 1.70 -10.98 -10.52
CA PRO A 39 1.18 -12.27 -10.98
C PRO A 39 0.45 -13.09 -9.92
N LEU A 40 0.59 -12.73 -8.63
CA LEU A 40 -0.04 -13.40 -7.49
C LEU A 40 -1.33 -12.71 -7.02
N LEU A 41 -1.64 -11.53 -7.57
CA LEU A 41 -2.78 -10.72 -7.15
C LEU A 41 -4.00 -11.00 -8.03
N ASP A 42 -5.12 -11.33 -7.40
CA ASP A 42 -6.43 -11.38 -8.06
C ASP A 42 -6.91 -9.96 -8.47
N ALA A 43 -6.54 -8.95 -7.69
CA ALA A 43 -6.82 -7.54 -7.98
C ALA A 43 -5.72 -6.66 -7.38
N ALA A 44 -5.33 -5.60 -8.10
CA ALA A 44 -4.37 -4.60 -7.66
C ALA A 44 -5.01 -3.20 -7.67
N VAL A 45 -4.99 -2.51 -6.52
CA VAL A 45 -5.59 -1.17 -6.36
C VAL A 45 -4.50 -0.17 -5.96
N TRP A 46 -4.36 0.89 -6.75
CA TRP A 46 -3.48 2.02 -6.46
C TRP A 46 -4.29 3.16 -5.84
N LEU A 47 -3.88 3.62 -4.65
CA LEU A 47 -4.46 4.80 -4.02
C LEU A 47 -3.61 6.03 -4.37
N GLU A 48 -4.18 6.91 -5.19
CA GLU A 48 -3.54 8.12 -5.65
C GLU A 48 -3.96 9.31 -4.78
N ALA A 49 -2.98 10.11 -4.35
CA ALA A 49 -3.21 11.38 -3.70
C ALA A 49 -2.03 12.31 -3.97
N VAL A 50 -2.32 13.58 -4.26
CA VAL A 50 -1.27 14.58 -4.44
C VAL A 50 -0.41 14.68 -3.20
N GLU A 51 0.88 14.96 -3.40
CA GLU A 51 1.87 14.97 -2.32
C GLU A 51 1.48 15.86 -1.14
N SER A 52 0.90 17.04 -1.41
CA SER A 52 0.47 17.96 -0.36
C SER A 52 -0.55 17.35 0.60
N ILE A 53 -1.48 16.54 0.10
CA ILE A 53 -2.46 15.81 0.92
C ILE A 53 -1.75 14.74 1.75
N ARG A 54 -0.87 13.96 1.12
CA ARG A 54 -0.12 12.89 1.78
C ARG A 54 0.77 13.43 2.91
N HIS A 55 1.51 14.50 2.62
CA HIS A 55 2.39 15.19 3.56
C HIS A 55 1.61 15.77 4.74
N THR A 56 0.52 16.48 4.46
CA THR A 56 -0.35 17.06 5.51
C THR A 56 -0.90 15.96 6.43
N ARG A 57 -1.38 14.84 5.87
CA ARG A 57 -1.89 13.71 6.67
C ARG A 57 -0.78 13.06 7.50
N ALA A 58 0.41 12.88 6.94
CA ALA A 58 1.58 12.33 7.63
C ALA A 58 1.97 13.18 8.85
N ILE A 59 2.19 14.48 8.66
CA ILE A 59 2.57 15.39 9.76
C ILE A 59 1.46 15.49 10.81
N THR A 60 0.20 15.53 10.39
CA THR A 60 -0.94 15.59 11.32
C THR A 60 -0.99 14.34 12.22
N ARG A 61 -0.63 13.17 11.67
CA ARG A 61 -0.60 11.91 12.41
C ARG A 61 0.61 11.80 13.34
N ASP A 62 1.80 12.13 12.83
CA ASP A 62 3.07 11.77 13.47
C ASP A 62 3.70 12.94 14.24
N GLY A 63 3.32 14.19 13.92
CA GLY A 63 3.87 15.41 14.53
C GLY A 63 5.32 15.74 14.16
N ASP A 64 5.94 14.93 13.29
CA ASP A 64 7.31 15.06 12.81
C ASP A 64 7.38 14.79 11.29
N GLU A 65 8.31 15.45 10.60
CA GLU A 65 8.57 15.34 9.17
C GLU A 65 10.02 14.92 8.83
N THR A 66 10.89 14.69 9.84
CA THR A 66 12.32 14.39 9.62
C THR A 66 12.58 13.20 8.68
N TRP A 67 11.66 12.23 8.68
CA TRP A 67 11.70 11.02 7.87
C TRP A 67 11.07 11.17 6.48
N TRP A 68 10.28 12.25 6.25
CA TRP A 68 9.44 12.40 5.05
C TRP A 68 10.25 12.31 3.76
N ARG A 69 11.30 13.12 3.65
CA ARG A 69 12.12 13.19 2.43
C ARG A 69 12.77 11.84 2.10
N GLY A 70 13.34 11.19 3.11
CA GLY A 70 13.99 9.90 2.94
C GLY A 70 13.03 8.80 2.51
N TRP A 71 11.81 8.80 3.05
CA TRP A 71 10.76 7.89 2.62
C TRP A 71 10.33 8.19 1.17
N ARG A 72 10.06 9.46 0.84
CA ARG A 72 9.65 9.85 -0.52
C ARG A 72 10.67 9.47 -1.58
N ASP A 73 11.96 9.70 -1.32
CA ASP A 73 13.04 9.33 -2.23
C ASP A 73 13.07 7.79 -2.47
N GLN A 74 12.81 6.99 -1.44
CA GLN A 74 12.73 5.51 -1.56
C GLN A 74 11.51 5.05 -2.35
N GLU A 75 10.34 5.64 -2.08
CA GLU A 75 9.11 5.35 -2.82
C GLU A 75 9.25 5.69 -4.30
N ASP A 76 9.80 6.86 -4.62
CA ASP A 76 9.96 7.29 -6.01
C ASP A 76 10.93 6.37 -6.77
N ALA A 77 12.03 5.96 -6.14
CA ALA A 77 12.95 4.98 -6.70
C ALA A 77 12.27 3.61 -6.90
N PHE A 78 11.44 3.17 -5.95
CA PHE A 78 10.69 1.93 -6.05
C PHE A 78 9.68 1.99 -7.19
N TYR A 79 8.83 3.02 -7.26
CA TYR A 79 7.80 3.15 -8.29
C TYR A 79 8.38 3.33 -9.69
N ALA A 80 9.50 4.04 -9.83
CA ALA A 80 10.20 4.16 -11.11
C ALA A 80 10.68 2.79 -11.64
N ARG A 81 11.17 1.93 -10.74
CA ARG A 81 11.64 0.57 -11.06
C ARG A 81 10.47 -0.39 -11.33
N GLU A 82 9.53 -0.47 -10.39
CA GLU A 82 8.47 -1.46 -10.39
C GLU A 82 7.31 -1.10 -11.32
N ARG A 83 7.14 0.19 -11.66
CA ARG A 83 5.99 0.71 -12.41
C ARG A 83 4.66 0.40 -11.71
N SER A 84 4.63 0.41 -10.38
CA SER A 84 3.50 -0.05 -9.54
C SER A 84 2.14 0.51 -9.96
N GLN A 85 2.04 1.82 -10.24
CA GLN A 85 0.79 2.44 -10.71
C GLN A 85 0.29 1.84 -12.03
N GLN A 86 1.20 1.48 -12.95
CA GLN A 86 0.85 0.90 -14.25
C GLN A 86 0.45 -0.58 -14.14
N LEU A 87 0.82 -1.23 -13.04
CA LEU A 87 0.45 -2.62 -12.75
C LEU A 87 -0.91 -2.73 -12.04
N ALA A 88 -1.47 -1.63 -11.55
CA ALA A 88 -2.76 -1.61 -10.89
C ALA A 88 -3.91 -1.77 -11.89
N ASP A 89 -4.94 -2.52 -11.48
CA ASP A 89 -6.18 -2.65 -12.24
C ASP A 89 -7.08 -1.43 -12.01
N PHE A 90 -7.01 -0.85 -10.81
CA PHE A 90 -7.81 0.31 -10.40
C PHE A 90 -6.94 1.38 -9.79
N THR A 91 -7.23 2.65 -10.11
CA THR A 91 -6.66 3.82 -9.45
C THR A 91 -7.79 4.56 -8.76
N LEU A 92 -7.68 4.78 -7.46
CA LEU A 92 -8.69 5.47 -6.66
C LEU A 92 -8.10 6.74 -6.03
N GLY A 93 -8.92 7.78 -5.94
CA GLY A 93 -8.56 9.01 -5.23
C GLY A 93 -8.72 8.90 -3.71
N PRO A 94 -8.27 9.93 -2.95
CA PRO A 94 -8.26 9.91 -1.50
C PRO A 94 -9.64 10.03 -0.85
N ASP A 95 -10.67 10.33 -1.65
CA ASP A 95 -12.05 10.60 -1.21
C ASP A 95 -13.03 9.50 -1.67
N VAL A 96 -12.51 8.39 -2.21
CA VAL A 96 -13.35 7.25 -2.65
C VAL A 96 -14.12 6.67 -1.46
N GLY A 97 -15.42 6.44 -1.64
CA GLY A 97 -16.27 5.81 -0.64
C GLY A 97 -16.12 4.28 -0.62
N VAL A 98 -16.48 3.66 0.52
CA VAL A 98 -16.46 2.19 0.66
C VAL A 98 -17.42 1.52 -0.34
N ASP A 99 -18.60 2.10 -0.57
CA ASP A 99 -19.58 1.53 -1.50
C ASP A 99 -19.08 1.54 -2.95
N GLU A 100 -18.38 2.59 -3.34
CA GLU A 100 -17.78 2.73 -4.67
C GLU A 100 -16.65 1.70 -4.87
N LEU A 101 -15.78 1.53 -3.88
CA LEU A 101 -14.75 0.49 -3.87
C LEU A 101 -15.37 -0.92 -4.00
N LEU A 102 -16.42 -1.20 -3.23
CA LEU A 102 -17.09 -2.50 -3.27
C LEU A 102 -17.77 -2.77 -4.61
N SER A 103 -18.26 -1.75 -5.31
CA SER A 103 -18.79 -1.90 -6.67
C SER A 103 -17.69 -2.31 -7.65
N LEU A 104 -16.56 -1.59 -7.64
CA LEU A 104 -15.42 -1.87 -8.53
C LEU A 104 -14.85 -3.28 -8.32
N LEU A 105 -14.71 -3.71 -7.06
CA LEU A 105 -14.21 -5.05 -6.74
C LEU A 105 -15.17 -6.18 -7.14
N ARG A 106 -16.47 -5.91 -7.28
CA ARG A 106 -17.45 -6.89 -7.79
C ARG A 106 -17.37 -7.01 -9.30
N GLU A 107 -17.21 -5.89 -10.01
CA GLU A 107 -17.06 -5.86 -11.47
C GLU A 107 -15.77 -6.56 -11.92
N ALA A 108 -14.68 -6.43 -11.16
CA ALA A 108 -13.40 -7.09 -11.44
C ALA A 108 -13.45 -8.64 -11.42
N ARG A 109 -14.47 -9.23 -10.78
CA ARG A 109 -14.60 -10.69 -10.60
C ARG A 109 -15.61 -11.34 -11.57
N GLY A 110 -16.27 -10.54 -12.43
CA GLY A 110 -17.21 -11.02 -13.45
C GLY A 110 -16.56 -11.21 -14.81
#